data_AF-A0A2T7PJU6-F1
#
_entry.id   AF-A0A2T7PJU6-F1
#
_cell.length_a   1.000
_cell.length_b   1.000
_cell.length_c   1.000
_cell.angle_alpha   90.00
_cell.angle_beta   90.00
_cell.angle_gamma   90.00
#
_symmetry.space_group_name_H-M   'P 1'
#
loop_
_entity.id
_entity.type
_entity.pdbx_description
1 polymer ?
#
loop_
_entity_poly.entity_id
_entity_poly.type
_entity_poly.pdbx_seq_one_letter_code
_entity_poly.pdbx_strand_id
1 'polypeptide(L)'
;MKFVLLLIVSSFAGQGILGQQVAFQAQFSSEYVSAPATGPHIFNNVIFNRGNAYSCSTGKFTAPAPGVYYFATQVFTANKMRVMVDIRRNFTPVSRMALNTTQPGDAESVSTGIILQLAANDQVWVETANPVYPAPILSPPDILRLSKSKCIVAVSSTFLNMKQTKDNAYDRQQNLLDWADVAFWNEANVVYGVCDFENFQWPSGKKLNLGDFSERPSAVVFPRMVEDRTCLLEPEGYTVHPEALAYGGLTTTEAFVEFVNSACHTFRRIDGGLTIEGLHRESILEQLFHVKELKGSVTISDIFHKSATLKQCEKGDLVPCQSELAAENNVKPYQNIPECERIPMPSKDRFFHDFLARSKPVIITGAMDHWTALVKWTSDFFRKRYGDRHVHIKLTPKGEYEGIEAANIWDSFATFKIPKAVIKKLPYPDLVVVRPATTEIKFSEFLDLIGNVSEGRLTNFSAYLEYTSVSDYFPDLKEDITEMFFIQNVLNLKHLNIWLSDGNTLGKTHFDPFDNFLCQISGSKELTLFEPYNNELLYEAHIPEALLSYNKTTRQFQRSTLLDSTAMVMTPIDILNPNFERSTLTPEHLLSMANEDV
;
A
#
# COMPACT_ATOMS: atom_id res chain seq x y z
N MET A 1 20.91 -7.13 39.63
CA MET A 1 20.13 -6.05 39.02
C MET A 1 19.25 -5.44 40.08
N LYS A 2 19.16 -4.11 40.16
CA LYS A 2 18.13 -3.39 40.92
C LYS A 2 17.09 -2.91 39.90
N PHE A 3 15.80 -3.05 40.19
CA PHE A 3 14.77 -2.43 39.36
C PHE A 3 13.84 -1.62 40.29
N VAL A 4 13.49 -0.42 39.86
CA VAL A 4 12.55 0.46 40.55
C VAL A 4 11.49 0.86 39.54
N LEU A 5 10.24 0.45 39.75
CA LEU A 5 9.11 0.84 38.89
C LEU A 5 8.38 2.02 39.56
N LEU A 6 8.47 3.20 38.96
CA LEU A 6 7.90 4.44 39.47
C LEU A 6 6.77 4.88 38.55
N LEU A 7 5.51 4.73 38.94
CA LEU A 7 4.39 5.30 38.18
C LEU A 7 3.80 6.50 38.94
N ILE A 8 3.88 7.66 38.29
CA ILE A 8 3.17 8.89 38.69
C ILE A 8 2.02 9.06 37.69
N VAL A 9 0.78 8.88 38.12
CA VAL A 9 -0.39 9.23 37.30
C VAL A 9 -0.99 10.52 37.82
N SER A 10 -1.14 11.48 36.92
CA SER A 10 -2.07 12.59 37.08
C SER A 10 -3.15 12.45 36.00
N SER A 11 -4.40 12.23 36.41
CA SER A 11 -5.54 12.27 35.50
C SER A 11 -6.03 13.72 35.41
N PHE A 12 -6.07 14.32 34.22
CA PHE A 12 -6.92 15.49 33.97
C PHE A 12 -8.32 15.01 33.59
N ALA A 13 -9.29 15.41 34.41
CA ALA A 13 -10.71 15.18 34.14
C ALA A 13 -11.20 16.12 33.03
N GLY A 14 -11.38 15.59 31.82
CA GLY A 14 -12.37 16.10 30.87
C GLY A 14 -13.75 15.66 31.33
N GLN A 15 -14.72 16.59 31.31
CA GLN A 15 -16.01 16.53 32.00
C GLN A 15 -16.78 15.19 31.85
N GLY A 16 -17.24 14.66 32.98
CA GLY A 16 -18.47 13.86 33.06
C GLY A 16 -18.31 12.33 33.02
N ILE A 17 -17.64 11.74 34.01
CA ILE A 17 -17.92 10.45 34.69
C ILE A 17 -16.96 10.43 35.89
N LEU A 18 -17.39 9.96 37.06
CA LEU A 18 -16.57 9.87 38.29
C LEU A 18 -15.18 9.27 38.01
N GLY A 19 -14.17 10.12 37.86
CA GLY A 19 -12.81 9.71 37.49
C GLY A 19 -12.16 8.93 38.62
N GLN A 20 -12.03 7.62 38.45
CA GLN A 20 -11.26 6.80 39.38
C GLN A 20 -9.79 7.22 39.29
N GLN A 21 -9.25 7.78 40.38
CA GLN A 21 -7.83 8.13 40.47
C GLN A 21 -7.02 6.83 40.64
N VAL A 22 -6.11 6.57 39.70
CA VAL A 22 -5.31 5.34 39.65
C VAL A 22 -3.85 5.73 39.72
N ALA A 23 -3.06 5.11 40.60
CA ALA A 23 -1.61 5.29 40.65
C ALA A 23 -0.96 4.18 41.48
N PHE A 24 0.23 3.72 41.13
CA PHE A 24 0.97 2.72 41.90
C PHE A 24 2.46 2.98 41.89
N GLN A 25 3.15 2.50 42.92
CA GLN A 25 4.61 2.47 43.00
C GLN A 25 4.99 1.13 43.59
N ALA A 26 5.86 0.40 42.89
CA ALA A 26 6.28 -0.94 43.30
C ALA A 26 7.76 -1.15 43.02
N GLN A 27 8.42 -1.92 43.87
CA GLN A 27 9.82 -2.28 43.73
C GLN A 27 10.04 -3.74 44.14
N PHE A 28 11.24 -4.26 43.90
CA PHE A 28 11.62 -5.54 44.46
C PHE A 28 11.89 -5.43 45.97
N SER A 29 11.55 -6.48 46.72
CA SER A 29 11.85 -6.57 48.15
C SER A 29 13.33 -6.78 48.46
N SER A 30 14.09 -7.29 47.48
CA SER A 30 15.53 -7.53 47.58
C SER A 30 16.31 -6.53 46.72
N GLU A 31 17.48 -6.12 47.21
CA GLU A 31 18.42 -5.29 46.44
C GLU A 31 19.01 -6.01 45.23
N TYR A 32 19.04 -7.35 45.25
CA TYR A 32 19.52 -8.16 44.14
C TYR A 32 18.47 -9.19 43.77
N VAL A 33 18.00 -9.13 42.53
CA VAL A 33 17.04 -10.09 41.98
C VAL A 33 17.60 -10.69 40.69
N SER A 34 17.48 -12.01 40.55
CA SER A 34 17.66 -12.71 39.29
C SER A 34 16.41 -12.48 38.44
N ALA A 35 16.57 -11.77 37.32
CA ALA A 35 15.46 -11.54 36.40
C ALA A 35 14.97 -12.90 35.85
N PRO A 36 13.65 -13.20 35.88
CA PRO A 36 13.08 -14.34 35.18
C PRO A 36 13.50 -14.31 33.71
N ALA A 37 13.80 -15.50 33.17
CA ALA A 37 14.13 -15.65 31.74
C ALA A 37 12.93 -15.30 30.85
N THR A 38 11.69 -15.43 31.32
CA THR A 38 10.48 -15.06 30.57
C THR A 38 9.38 -14.54 31.49
N GLY A 39 8.54 -13.67 30.95
CA GLY A 39 7.32 -13.18 31.60
C GLY A 39 7.50 -11.98 32.53
N PRO A 40 6.38 -11.49 33.11
CA PRO A 40 6.36 -10.24 33.88
C PRO A 40 7.26 -10.28 35.12
N HIS A 41 7.95 -9.16 35.37
CA HIS A 41 8.65 -8.91 36.62
C HIS A 41 7.67 -8.61 37.74
N ILE A 42 7.73 -9.44 38.79
CA ILE A 42 6.86 -9.31 39.95
C ILE A 42 7.54 -8.39 40.98
N PHE A 43 7.15 -7.12 40.98
CA PHE A 43 7.56 -6.15 42.00
C PHE A 43 6.73 -6.38 43.27
N ASN A 44 7.23 -7.27 44.11
CA ASN A 44 6.54 -7.80 45.28
C ASN A 44 6.47 -6.82 46.48
N ASN A 45 7.20 -5.71 46.45
CA ASN A 45 7.13 -4.66 47.47
C ASN A 45 6.36 -3.44 46.91
N VAL A 46 5.06 -3.37 47.21
CA VAL A 46 4.17 -2.30 46.76
C VAL A 46 4.18 -1.16 47.78
N ILE A 47 4.69 0.01 47.37
CA ILE A 47 4.76 1.23 48.19
C ILE A 47 3.43 1.98 48.14
N PHE A 48 2.78 1.99 46.96
CA PHE A 48 1.52 2.70 46.73
C PHE A 48 0.70 1.97 45.65
N ASN A 49 -0.64 1.92 45.76
CA ASN A 49 -1.50 1.28 44.75
C ASN A 49 -2.95 1.79 44.82
N ARG A 50 -3.16 3.08 44.56
CA ARG A 50 -4.49 3.68 44.50
C ARG A 50 -5.24 3.19 43.27
N GLY A 51 -6.49 2.79 43.46
CA GLY A 51 -7.32 2.18 42.42
C GLY A 51 -7.08 0.67 42.25
N ASN A 52 -6.14 0.08 43.00
CA ASN A 52 -5.82 -1.36 42.99
C ASN A 52 -5.58 -1.95 41.59
N ALA A 53 -5.00 -1.14 40.69
CA ALA A 53 -4.80 -1.50 39.30
C ALA A 53 -3.51 -2.31 39.08
N TYR A 54 -2.54 -2.27 40.01
CA TYR A 54 -1.35 -3.12 39.97
C TYR A 54 -1.51 -4.38 40.82
N SER A 55 -1.08 -5.53 40.28
CA SER A 55 -1.08 -6.81 41.00
C SER A 55 0.34 -7.26 41.32
N CYS A 56 0.65 -7.37 42.61
CA CYS A 56 1.94 -7.88 43.12
C CYS A 56 2.08 -9.40 43.03
N SER A 57 1.04 -10.12 42.57
CA SER A 57 1.13 -11.57 42.31
C SER A 57 1.43 -11.87 40.84
N THR A 58 1.04 -10.98 39.91
CA THR A 58 1.24 -11.17 38.47
C THR A 58 2.29 -10.24 37.86
N GLY A 59 2.68 -9.17 38.56
CA GLY A 59 3.60 -8.16 38.04
C GLY A 59 2.96 -7.17 37.04
N LYS A 60 1.62 -7.23 36.87
CA LYS A 60 0.90 -6.48 35.83
C LYS A 60 0.05 -5.35 36.41
N PHE A 61 0.01 -4.24 35.70
CA PHE A 61 -1.02 -3.22 35.79
C PHE A 61 -2.19 -3.57 34.84
N THR A 62 -3.43 -3.34 35.25
CA THR A 62 -4.63 -3.47 34.41
C THR A 62 -5.40 -2.15 34.42
N ALA A 63 -5.59 -1.53 33.25
CA ALA A 63 -6.28 -0.26 33.12
C ALA A 63 -7.77 -0.39 33.53
N PRO A 64 -8.26 0.31 34.56
CA PRO A 64 -9.65 0.18 34.99
C PRO A 64 -10.63 0.94 34.09
N ALA A 65 -10.15 1.90 33.31
CA ALA A 65 -10.94 2.69 32.38
C ALA A 65 -10.11 3.12 31.16
N PRO A 66 -10.74 3.46 30.02
CA PRO A 66 -10.03 4.05 28.90
C PRO A 66 -9.43 5.41 29.29
N GLY A 67 -8.21 5.70 28.86
CA GLY A 67 -7.56 6.97 29.17
C GLY A 67 -6.06 7.01 28.87
N VAL A 68 -5.44 8.14 29.22
CA VAL A 68 -4.00 8.36 29.11
C VAL A 68 -3.31 8.00 30.42
N TYR A 69 -2.29 7.15 30.36
CA TYR A 69 -1.52 6.66 31.50
C TYR A 69 -0.03 6.90 31.28
N TYR A 70 0.70 7.27 32.33
CA TYR A 70 2.16 7.45 32.29
C TYR A 70 2.84 6.37 33.12
N PHE A 71 3.76 5.63 32.50
CA PHE A 71 4.58 4.60 33.14
C PHE A 71 6.04 5.04 33.13
N ALA A 72 6.72 4.97 34.27
CA ALA A 72 8.17 5.12 34.32
C ALA A 72 8.82 3.96 35.07
N THR A 73 10.01 3.59 34.62
CA THR A 73 10.76 2.47 35.18
C THR A 73 12.24 2.81 35.17
N GLN A 74 12.95 2.30 36.17
CA GLN A 74 14.38 2.44 36.31
C GLN A 74 14.98 1.04 36.48
N VAL A 75 15.98 0.75 35.66
CA VAL A 75 16.72 -0.50 35.67
C VAL A 75 18.17 -0.18 36.03
N PHE A 76 18.76 -1.02 36.85
CA PHE A 76 20.15 -0.95 37.26
C PHE A 76 20.79 -2.33 37.11
N THR A 77 21.91 -2.38 36.40
CA THR A 77 22.71 -3.59 36.22
C THR A 77 24.14 -3.37 36.71
N ALA A 78 24.82 -4.45 37.09
CA ALA A 78 26.20 -4.40 37.58
C ALA A 78 26.93 -5.72 37.29
N ASN A 79 28.26 -5.68 37.33
CA ASN A 79 29.17 -6.83 37.24
C ASN A 79 29.06 -7.63 35.93
N LYS A 80 29.61 -7.09 34.84
CA LYS A 80 29.69 -7.73 33.51
C LYS A 80 28.37 -8.41 33.09
N MET A 81 27.30 -7.62 33.09
CA MET A 81 25.97 -8.06 32.72
C MET A 81 25.36 -7.17 31.64
N ARG A 82 24.81 -7.84 30.63
CA ARG A 82 23.95 -7.26 29.60
C ARG A 82 22.51 -7.65 29.88
N VAL A 83 21.60 -6.67 29.86
CA VAL A 83 20.17 -6.93 30.05
C VAL A 83 19.36 -6.00 29.15
N MET A 84 18.31 -6.56 28.55
CA MET A 84 17.28 -5.78 27.88
C MET A 84 15.96 -5.97 28.60
N VAL A 85 15.21 -4.89 28.70
CA VAL A 85 14.00 -4.82 29.52
C VAL A 85 12.93 -4.08 28.74
N ASP A 86 11.80 -4.73 28.53
CA ASP A 86 10.66 -4.17 27.82
C ASP A 86 9.59 -3.70 28.81
N ILE A 87 8.98 -2.55 28.50
CA ILE A 87 7.61 -2.27 28.92
C ILE A 87 6.70 -2.85 27.85
N ARG A 88 5.77 -3.72 28.23
CA ARG A 88 4.76 -4.29 27.33
C ARG A 88 3.38 -3.70 27.59
N ARG A 89 2.63 -3.46 26.51
CA ARG A 89 1.18 -3.29 26.52
C ARG A 89 0.56 -4.54 25.90
N ASN A 90 -0.16 -5.32 26.70
CA ASN A 90 -0.63 -6.65 26.31
C ASN A 90 0.56 -7.44 25.73
N PHE A 91 0.40 -8.09 24.58
CA PHE A 91 1.47 -8.89 23.97
C PHE A 91 2.53 -8.06 23.21
N THR A 92 2.34 -6.75 23.09
CA THR A 92 3.18 -5.87 22.28
C THR A 92 4.17 -5.10 23.16
N PRO A 93 5.49 -5.18 22.93
CA PRO A 93 6.44 -4.28 23.58
C PRO A 93 6.19 -2.84 23.11
N VAL A 94 6.29 -1.87 24.01
CA VAL A 94 6.02 -0.44 23.72
C VAL A 94 7.20 0.46 24.09
N SER A 95 8.15 -0.04 24.86
CA SER A 95 9.42 0.63 25.13
C SER A 95 10.46 -0.42 25.48
N ARG A 96 11.69 -0.27 24.98
CA ARG A 96 12.83 -1.14 25.28
C ARG A 96 13.94 -0.33 25.93
N MET A 97 14.52 -0.87 26.98
CA MET A 97 15.76 -0.38 27.60
C MET A 97 16.85 -1.42 27.42
N ALA A 98 18.05 -0.99 27.07
CA ALA A 98 19.24 -1.83 27.00
C ALA A 98 20.30 -1.29 27.95
N LEU A 99 20.89 -2.17 28.75
CA LEU A 99 22.02 -1.86 29.63
C LEU A 99 23.15 -2.87 29.36
N ASN A 100 24.39 -2.39 29.38
CA ASN A 100 25.57 -3.16 29.07
C ASN A 100 26.76 -2.77 29.96
N THR A 101 27.01 -3.58 30.99
CA THR A 101 28.23 -3.44 31.82
C THR A 101 29.32 -4.38 31.32
N THR A 102 30.55 -3.87 31.18
CA THR A 102 31.62 -4.57 30.44
C THR A 102 32.65 -5.24 31.33
N GLN A 103 32.87 -4.72 32.54
CA GLN A 103 33.88 -5.20 33.50
C GLN A 103 33.27 -5.55 34.87
N PRO A 104 33.92 -6.43 35.65
CA PRO A 104 33.59 -6.61 37.07
C PRO A 104 33.73 -5.28 37.82
N GLY A 105 32.73 -4.90 38.62
CA GLY A 105 32.68 -3.62 39.30
C GLY A 105 31.99 -2.49 38.52
N ASP A 106 31.74 -2.65 37.21
CA ASP A 106 30.92 -1.72 36.45
C ASP A 106 29.48 -1.75 36.95
N ALA A 107 28.84 -0.58 36.93
CA ALA A 107 27.42 -0.40 37.20
C ALA A 107 26.84 0.60 36.21
N GLU A 108 25.63 0.32 35.74
CA GLU A 108 24.89 1.18 34.82
C GLU A 108 23.44 1.26 35.26
N SER A 109 22.82 2.42 35.06
CA SER A 109 21.39 2.62 35.26
C SER A 109 20.76 3.32 34.08
N VAL A 110 19.57 2.89 33.70
CA VAL A 110 18.73 3.56 32.73
C VAL A 110 17.34 3.75 33.31
N SER A 111 16.71 4.86 32.98
CA SER A 111 15.32 5.13 33.30
C SER A 111 14.59 5.52 32.04
N THR A 112 13.37 5.03 31.87
CA THR A 112 12.48 5.45 30.78
C THR A 112 11.11 5.83 31.31
N GLY A 113 10.41 6.67 30.57
CA GLY A 113 9.03 7.05 30.82
C GLY A 113 8.22 7.04 29.51
N ILE A 114 7.04 6.44 29.53
CA ILE A 114 6.15 6.33 28.38
C ILE A 114 4.73 6.75 28.73
N ILE A 115 4.11 7.51 27.83
CA ILE A 115 2.68 7.86 27.88
C ILE A 115 1.95 6.92 26.94
N LEU A 116 0.92 6.23 27.44
CA LEU A 116 0.11 5.29 26.69
C LEU A 116 -1.37 5.69 26.75
N GLN A 117 -2.03 5.72 25.59
CA GLN A 117 -3.48 5.66 25.51
C GLN A 117 -3.90 4.20 25.68
N LEU A 118 -4.64 3.88 26.74
CA LEU A 118 -5.09 2.52 27.05
C LEU A 118 -6.61 2.42 26.95
N ALA A 119 -7.09 1.26 26.51
CA ALA A 119 -8.49 0.85 26.67
C ALA A 119 -8.71 0.24 28.07
N ALA A 120 -9.97 0.09 28.48
CA ALA A 120 -10.28 -0.66 29.69
C ALA A 120 -9.79 -2.11 29.55
N ASN A 121 -9.20 -2.65 30.62
CA ASN A 121 -8.57 -3.97 30.72
C ASN A 121 -7.25 -4.18 29.96
N ASP A 122 -6.72 -3.16 29.28
CA ASP A 122 -5.35 -3.23 28.77
C ASP A 122 -4.38 -3.48 29.92
N GLN A 123 -3.43 -4.40 29.69
CA GLN A 123 -2.43 -4.77 30.68
C GLN A 123 -1.07 -4.15 30.34
N VAL A 124 -0.36 -3.65 31.35
CA VAL A 124 1.00 -3.13 31.19
C VAL A 124 1.93 -3.76 32.21
N TRP A 125 3.12 -4.21 31.78
CA TRP A 125 4.13 -4.77 32.69
C TRP A 125 5.54 -4.55 32.18
N VAL A 126 6.51 -4.85 33.05
CA VAL A 126 7.93 -4.87 32.71
C VAL A 126 8.38 -6.33 32.64
N GLU A 127 9.17 -6.69 31.65
CA GLU A 127 9.80 -8.02 31.58
C GLU A 127 11.19 -7.95 30.94
N THR A 128 12.01 -8.99 31.16
CA THR A 128 13.26 -9.15 30.42
C THR A 128 12.90 -9.36 28.97
N ALA A 129 13.36 -8.45 28.10
CA ALA A 129 13.40 -8.73 26.69
C ALA A 129 14.52 -9.75 26.51
N ASN A 130 14.20 -11.02 26.28
CA ASN A 130 15.24 -11.94 25.90
C ASN A 130 15.81 -11.43 24.59
N PRO A 131 17.12 -11.08 24.52
CA PRO A 131 17.77 -11.18 23.24
C PRO A 131 17.52 -12.62 22.77
N VAL A 132 17.22 -12.81 21.49
CA VAL A 132 17.20 -14.15 20.91
C VAL A 132 18.63 -14.69 20.99
N TYR A 133 19.05 -15.21 22.14
CA TYR A 133 20.33 -15.89 22.33
C TYR A 133 20.07 -17.33 22.74
N PRO A 134 20.62 -18.30 21.98
CA PRO A 134 21.43 -18.09 20.78
C PRO A 134 20.59 -17.50 19.63
N ALA A 135 21.18 -16.55 18.88
CA ALA A 135 20.56 -15.98 17.69
C ALA A 135 20.27 -17.11 16.70
N PRO A 136 19.16 -17.06 15.95
CA PRO A 136 18.79 -18.14 15.07
C PRO A 136 19.88 -18.33 14.02
N ILE A 137 20.30 -19.57 13.82
CA ILE A 137 21.21 -19.92 12.74
C ILE A 137 20.40 -19.90 11.45
N LEU A 138 20.77 -19.00 10.55
CA LEU A 138 20.12 -18.78 9.27
C LEU A 138 20.83 -19.63 8.20
N SER A 139 20.21 -20.76 7.86
CA SER A 139 20.69 -21.58 6.74
C SER A 139 20.32 -20.94 5.39
N PRO A 140 21.02 -21.26 4.28
CA PRO A 140 20.63 -20.76 2.96
C PRO A 140 19.15 -21.02 2.59
N PRO A 141 18.55 -22.20 2.88
CA PRO A 141 17.11 -22.42 2.74
C PRO A 141 16.24 -21.50 3.60
N ASP A 142 16.65 -21.18 4.83
CA ASP A 142 15.91 -20.26 5.70
C ASP A 142 15.93 -18.84 5.12
N ILE A 143 17.08 -18.38 4.64
CA ILE A 143 17.21 -17.05 4.03
C ILE A 143 16.33 -16.94 2.79
N LEU A 144 16.35 -17.95 1.92
CA LEU A 144 15.50 -17.98 0.72
C LEU A 144 13.99 -17.98 1.04
N ARG A 145 13.60 -18.65 2.13
CA ARG A 145 12.20 -18.69 2.58
C ARG A 145 11.77 -17.36 3.20
N LEU A 146 12.58 -16.83 4.11
CA LEU A 146 12.26 -15.62 4.87
C LEU A 146 12.30 -14.37 3.98
N SER A 147 13.24 -14.31 3.02
CA SER A 147 13.43 -13.14 2.15
C SER A 147 12.21 -12.83 1.28
N LYS A 148 11.30 -13.78 1.07
CA LYS A 148 10.03 -13.56 0.36
C LYS A 148 9.12 -12.54 1.04
N SER A 149 9.24 -12.36 2.35
CA SER A 149 8.36 -11.48 3.14
C SER A 149 9.09 -10.58 4.13
N LYS A 150 10.37 -10.84 4.39
CA LYS A 150 11.16 -10.14 5.42
C LYS A 150 12.50 -9.67 4.84
N CYS A 151 13.00 -8.56 5.36
CA CYS A 151 14.39 -8.20 5.24
C CYS A 151 15.20 -8.95 6.31
N ILE A 152 16.38 -9.44 5.97
CA ILE A 152 17.18 -10.29 6.85
C ILE A 152 18.53 -9.65 7.10
N VAL A 153 18.89 -9.48 8.37
CA VAL A 153 20.21 -9.02 8.82
C VAL A 153 20.99 -10.23 9.34
N ALA A 154 21.94 -10.72 8.56
CA ALA A 154 22.79 -11.85 8.91
C ALA A 154 24.14 -11.36 9.43
N VAL A 155 24.60 -11.92 10.57
CA VAL A 155 25.93 -11.66 11.14
C VAL A 155 26.79 -12.91 11.01
N SER A 156 28.08 -12.76 10.71
CA SER A 156 28.98 -13.89 10.47
C SER A 156 29.05 -14.85 11.66
N SER A 157 28.86 -16.15 11.47
CA SER A 157 28.91 -17.16 12.56
C SER A 157 30.31 -17.54 13.03
N THR A 158 31.37 -17.02 12.40
CA THR A 158 32.77 -17.36 12.70
C THR A 158 33.18 -17.12 14.16
N PHE A 159 32.45 -16.28 14.90
CA PHE A 159 32.68 -16.04 16.33
C PHE A 159 32.17 -17.12 17.26
N LEU A 160 31.19 -17.95 16.87
CA LEU A 160 30.67 -19.01 17.73
C LEU A 160 31.75 -20.07 18.06
N ASN A 161 32.77 -20.19 17.19
CA ASN A 161 33.90 -21.08 17.37
C ASN A 161 35.12 -20.41 18.02
N MET A 162 35.10 -19.08 18.20
CA MET A 162 36.14 -18.38 18.95
C MET A 162 35.87 -18.64 20.45
N LYS A 163 36.84 -19.23 21.17
CA LYS A 163 36.80 -19.20 22.64
C LYS A 163 36.62 -17.74 23.08
N GLN A 164 35.99 -17.48 24.23
CA GLN A 164 35.97 -16.16 24.89
C GLN A 164 37.40 -15.72 25.30
N THR A 165 38.35 -15.75 24.38
CA THR A 165 39.62 -15.08 24.47
C THR A 165 39.35 -13.59 24.39
N LYS A 166 40.16 -12.78 25.07
CA LYS A 166 40.04 -11.32 25.26
C LYS A 166 40.13 -10.49 23.96
N ASP A 167 39.70 -11.03 22.82
CA ASP A 167 39.79 -10.42 21.50
C ASP A 167 38.51 -9.66 21.14
N ASN A 168 38.72 -8.41 20.72
CA ASN A 168 37.70 -7.43 20.32
C ASN A 168 36.75 -7.89 19.18
N ALA A 169 36.96 -9.05 18.56
CA ALA A 169 36.15 -9.55 17.45
C ALA A 169 34.81 -10.15 17.91
N TYR A 170 34.82 -10.96 18.97
CA TYR A 170 33.60 -11.55 19.55
C TYR A 170 32.64 -10.44 20.03
N ASP A 171 33.17 -9.45 20.75
CA ASP A 171 32.39 -8.30 21.22
C ASP A 171 31.83 -7.46 20.04
N ARG A 172 32.59 -7.29 18.95
CA ARG A 172 32.14 -6.53 17.76
C ARG A 172 30.95 -7.16 17.06
N GLN A 173 30.95 -8.47 16.83
CA GLN A 173 29.88 -9.16 16.11
C GLN A 173 28.63 -9.36 16.96
N GLN A 174 28.82 -9.63 18.26
CA GLN A 174 27.77 -9.62 19.26
C GLN A 174 27.07 -8.25 19.30
N ASN A 175 27.84 -7.16 19.28
CA ASN A 175 27.28 -5.81 19.24
C ASN A 175 26.39 -5.55 18.01
N LEU A 176 26.70 -6.10 16.82
CA LEU A 176 25.86 -5.91 15.63
C LEU A 176 24.46 -6.53 15.78
N LEU A 177 24.38 -7.76 16.32
CA LEU A 177 23.10 -8.40 16.59
C LEU A 177 22.30 -7.61 17.62
N ASP A 178 22.99 -7.09 18.63
CA ASP A 178 22.33 -6.32 19.67
C ASP A 178 21.91 -4.92 19.20
N TRP A 179 22.69 -4.27 18.33
CA TRP A 179 22.26 -3.03 17.67
C TRP A 179 21.04 -3.28 16.78
N ALA A 180 21.00 -4.40 16.05
CA ALA A 180 19.85 -4.78 15.26
C ALA A 180 18.62 -5.04 16.15
N ASP A 181 18.80 -5.79 17.24
CA ASP A 181 17.74 -6.09 18.19
C ASP A 181 17.17 -4.80 18.81
N VAL A 182 18.02 -3.85 19.22
CA VAL A 182 17.57 -2.60 19.84
C VAL A 182 16.99 -1.60 18.82
N ALA A 183 17.52 -1.53 17.61
CA ALA A 183 17.00 -0.57 16.61
C ALA A 183 15.74 -1.09 15.91
N PHE A 184 15.58 -2.41 15.77
CA PHE A 184 14.52 -3.02 14.96
C PHE A 184 13.57 -3.92 15.76
N TRP A 185 13.56 -3.86 17.09
CA TRP A 185 12.67 -4.69 17.92
C TRP A 185 11.18 -4.54 17.57
N ASN A 186 10.77 -3.35 17.12
CA ASN A 186 9.39 -3.05 16.73
C ASN A 186 9.18 -3.10 15.20
N GLU A 187 10.11 -3.73 14.48
CA GLU A 187 10.07 -3.83 13.03
C GLU A 187 9.77 -5.26 12.59
N ALA A 188 8.47 -5.58 12.50
CA ALA A 188 8.02 -6.94 12.20
C ALA A 188 8.54 -7.49 10.86
N ASN A 189 8.99 -6.61 9.95
CA ASN A 189 9.51 -6.98 8.63
C ASN A 189 11.03 -7.18 8.59
N VAL A 190 11.73 -7.01 9.72
CA VAL A 190 13.16 -7.27 9.84
C VAL A 190 13.40 -8.48 10.73
N VAL A 191 14.23 -9.41 10.27
CA VAL A 191 14.67 -10.58 11.03
C VAL A 191 16.19 -10.56 11.09
N TYR A 192 16.78 -10.90 12.23
CA TYR A 192 18.23 -10.97 12.39
C TYR A 192 18.67 -12.33 12.94
N GLY A 193 19.88 -12.74 12.57
CA GLY A 193 20.44 -14.04 12.97
C GLY A 193 21.88 -14.21 12.56
N VAL A 194 22.41 -15.41 12.79
CA VAL A 194 23.82 -15.76 12.49
C VAL A 194 23.91 -16.64 11.25
N CYS A 195 24.92 -16.41 10.41
CA CYS A 195 25.09 -17.10 9.15
C CYS A 195 26.59 -17.39 8.89
N ASP A 196 26.90 -18.60 8.44
CA ASP A 196 28.26 -18.96 8.04
C ASP A 196 28.54 -18.49 6.62
N PHE A 197 29.17 -17.32 6.48
CA PHE A 197 29.54 -16.78 5.17
C PHE A 197 30.66 -17.56 4.48
N GLU A 198 31.48 -18.32 5.21
CA GLU A 198 32.58 -19.12 4.63
C GLU A 198 32.05 -20.31 3.85
N ASN A 199 31.12 -21.03 4.47
CA ASN A 199 30.54 -22.25 3.90
C ASN A 199 29.21 -21.98 3.20
N PHE A 200 28.79 -20.72 3.05
CA PHE A 200 27.52 -20.37 2.43
C PHE A 200 27.47 -20.81 0.97
N GLN A 201 26.49 -21.65 0.65
CA GLN A 201 26.11 -21.98 -0.72
C GLN A 201 24.59 -22.05 -0.81
N TRP A 202 24.05 -21.38 -1.83
CA TRP A 202 22.66 -21.58 -2.20
C TRP A 202 22.40 -23.04 -2.55
N PRO A 203 21.15 -23.53 -2.49
CA PRO A 203 20.81 -24.89 -2.93
C PRO A 203 21.28 -25.22 -4.36
N SER A 204 21.46 -24.20 -5.20
CA SER A 204 22.02 -24.33 -6.55
C SER A 204 23.55 -24.45 -6.61
N GLY A 205 24.26 -24.44 -5.47
CA GLY A 205 25.73 -24.42 -5.38
C GLY A 205 26.38 -23.05 -5.57
N LYS A 206 25.60 -21.99 -5.86
CA LYS A 206 26.11 -20.63 -6.04
C LYS A 206 26.54 -20.05 -4.69
N LYS A 207 27.73 -19.43 -4.64
CA LYS A 207 28.23 -18.71 -3.44
C LYS A 207 27.67 -17.30 -3.35
N LEU A 208 27.74 -16.68 -2.17
CA LEU A 208 27.43 -15.26 -2.00
C LEU A 208 28.40 -14.40 -2.82
N ASN A 209 27.88 -13.41 -3.53
CA ASN A 209 28.70 -12.33 -4.05
C ASN A 209 28.72 -11.23 -2.99
N LEU A 210 29.87 -11.06 -2.32
CA LEU A 210 30.04 -10.09 -1.26
C LEU A 210 30.88 -8.89 -1.69
N GLY A 211 31.23 -8.75 -2.98
CA GLY A 211 32.11 -7.67 -3.47
C GLY A 211 33.59 -7.80 -3.03
N ASP A 212 34.41 -6.86 -3.50
CA ASP A 212 35.85 -6.79 -3.23
C ASP A 212 36.13 -5.96 -1.96
N PHE A 213 35.98 -6.58 -0.79
CA PHE A 213 36.38 -5.97 0.48
C PHE A 213 37.78 -6.44 0.91
N SER A 214 38.58 -5.52 1.48
CA SER A 214 39.91 -5.85 2.02
C SER A 214 39.84 -6.78 3.24
N GLU A 215 38.75 -6.71 3.99
CA GLU A 215 38.39 -7.62 5.09
C GLU A 215 36.97 -8.15 4.87
N ARG A 216 36.68 -9.38 5.32
CA ARG A 216 35.32 -9.94 5.13
C ARG A 216 34.28 -9.14 5.93
N PRO A 217 33.07 -8.93 5.36
CA PRO A 217 32.04 -8.17 6.03
C PRO A 217 31.57 -8.86 7.30
N SER A 218 31.37 -8.08 8.36
CA SER A 218 30.89 -8.60 9.65
C SER A 218 29.39 -8.89 9.65
N ALA A 219 28.64 -8.22 8.76
CA ALA A 219 27.22 -8.42 8.55
C ALA A 219 26.86 -8.32 7.06
N VAL A 220 25.77 -8.97 6.69
CA VAL A 220 25.18 -8.97 5.36
C VAL A 220 23.68 -8.75 5.52
N VAL A 221 23.10 -7.84 4.76
CA VAL A 221 21.64 -7.68 4.67
C VAL A 221 21.15 -8.35 3.39
N PHE A 222 20.10 -9.16 3.51
CA PHE A 222 19.32 -9.66 2.39
C PHE A 222 18.01 -8.88 2.38
N PRO A 223 17.84 -7.90 1.46
CA PRO A 223 16.58 -7.20 1.31
C PRO A 223 15.42 -8.16 1.06
N ARG A 224 14.21 -7.73 1.42
CA ARG A 224 13.00 -8.45 1.04
C ARG A 224 12.97 -8.58 -0.49
N MET A 225 12.86 -9.80 -1.00
CA MET A 225 12.73 -10.03 -2.42
C MET A 225 11.42 -9.40 -2.90
N VAL A 226 11.56 -8.48 -3.84
CA VAL A 226 10.44 -8.01 -4.64
C VAL A 226 10.33 -8.99 -5.80
N GLU A 227 9.18 -9.65 -5.91
CA GLU A 227 8.89 -10.54 -7.02
C GLU A 227 8.95 -9.72 -8.32
N ASP A 228 9.87 -10.09 -9.21
CA ASP A 228 9.92 -9.47 -10.53
C ASP A 228 8.74 -9.97 -11.35
N ARG A 229 7.73 -9.12 -11.42
CA ARG A 229 6.50 -9.34 -12.17
C ARG A 229 6.62 -8.92 -13.63
N THR A 230 7.74 -8.32 -14.05
CA THR A 230 7.90 -7.83 -15.42
C THR A 230 8.13 -8.94 -16.43
N CYS A 231 8.74 -10.06 -16.01
CA CYS A 231 9.04 -11.20 -16.86
C CYS A 231 8.54 -12.52 -16.25
N LEU A 232 7.46 -13.08 -16.80
CA LEU A 232 6.93 -14.38 -16.38
C LEU A 232 7.78 -15.58 -16.85
N LEU A 233 8.73 -15.33 -17.76
CA LEU A 233 9.67 -16.31 -18.30
C LEU A 233 10.98 -16.27 -17.49
N GLU A 234 11.05 -17.09 -16.45
CA GLU A 234 12.34 -17.44 -15.87
C GLU A 234 12.98 -18.54 -16.72
N PRO A 235 14.29 -18.47 -17.05
CA PRO A 235 14.97 -19.57 -17.71
C PRO A 235 14.82 -20.87 -16.90
N GLU A 236 14.63 -22.02 -17.57
CA GLU A 236 14.57 -23.31 -16.86
C GLU A 236 15.84 -23.52 -16.03
N GLY A 237 15.67 -23.77 -14.73
CA GLY A 237 16.78 -23.91 -13.77
C GLY A 237 17.28 -22.60 -13.15
N TYR A 238 16.70 -21.44 -13.50
CA TYR A 238 17.02 -20.17 -12.86
C TYR A 238 16.34 -20.08 -11.49
N THR A 239 17.13 -20.16 -10.42
CA THR A 239 16.65 -19.86 -9.06
C THR A 239 17.08 -18.45 -8.72
N VAL A 240 16.12 -17.54 -8.54
CA VAL A 240 16.40 -16.20 -8.03
C VAL A 240 16.81 -16.34 -6.58
N HIS A 241 17.98 -15.79 -6.25
CA HIS A 241 18.47 -15.70 -4.88
C HIS A 241 18.43 -14.24 -4.44
N PRO A 242 18.12 -13.94 -3.17
CA PRO A 242 18.15 -12.57 -2.69
C PRO A 242 19.56 -11.99 -2.84
N GLU A 243 19.63 -10.73 -3.25
CA GLU A 243 20.89 -9.99 -3.29
C GLU A 243 21.43 -9.80 -1.88
N ALA A 244 22.75 -9.98 -1.73
CA ALA A 244 23.45 -9.85 -0.46
C ALA A 244 24.18 -8.51 -0.44
N LEU A 245 23.75 -7.61 0.44
CA LEU A 245 24.40 -6.32 0.65
C LEU A 245 25.37 -6.45 1.83
N ALA A 246 26.66 -6.32 1.55
CA ALA A 246 27.70 -6.46 2.56
C ALA A 246 27.91 -5.16 3.35
N TYR A 247 28.00 -5.25 4.67
CA TYR A 247 28.32 -4.12 5.53
C TYR A 247 29.83 -3.92 5.67
N GLY A 248 30.33 -2.76 5.22
CA GLY A 248 31.70 -2.60 4.76
C GLY A 248 32.70 -1.79 5.57
N GLY A 249 32.39 -1.19 6.74
CA GLY A 249 33.49 -0.54 7.47
C GLY A 249 33.26 0.61 8.44
N LEU A 250 32.06 0.83 8.99
CA LEU A 250 31.95 1.71 10.16
C LEU A 250 31.54 0.86 11.36
N THR A 251 32.21 1.05 12.50
CA THR A 251 31.93 0.27 13.72
C THR A 251 31.04 1.06 14.69
N THR A 252 30.22 1.96 14.16
CA THR A 252 29.28 2.74 14.97
C THR A 252 27.87 2.19 14.80
N THR A 253 27.09 2.27 15.87
CA THR A 253 25.69 1.85 15.88
C THR A 253 24.90 2.60 14.81
N GLU A 254 25.15 3.90 14.66
CA GLU A 254 24.43 4.78 13.72
C GLU A 254 24.63 4.33 12.28
N ALA A 255 25.88 4.07 11.87
CA ALA A 255 26.18 3.67 10.51
C ALA A 255 25.61 2.29 10.17
N PHE A 256 25.54 1.38 11.15
CA PHE A 256 24.95 0.07 10.96
C PHE A 256 23.42 0.16 10.84
N VAL A 257 22.77 0.94 11.71
CA VAL A 257 21.32 1.15 11.66
C VAL A 257 20.92 1.86 10.37
N GLU A 258 21.67 2.87 9.92
CA GLU A 258 21.45 3.55 8.64
C GLU A 258 21.58 2.60 7.44
N PHE A 259 22.60 1.73 7.46
CA PHE A 259 22.77 0.69 6.44
C PHE A 259 21.57 -0.26 6.38
N VAL A 260 21.10 -0.76 7.53
CA VAL A 260 19.93 -1.64 7.59
C VAL A 260 18.67 -0.90 7.16
N ASN A 261 18.46 0.35 7.59
CA ASN A 261 17.34 1.20 7.14
C ASN A 261 17.30 1.33 5.62
N SER A 262 18.45 1.66 5.01
CA SER A 262 18.55 1.80 3.55
C SER A 262 18.31 0.48 2.82
N ALA A 263 18.83 -0.64 3.33
CA ALA A 263 18.71 -1.94 2.69
C ALA A 263 17.32 -2.59 2.88
N CYS A 264 16.67 -2.34 4.01
CA CYS A 264 15.37 -2.90 4.36
C CYS A 264 14.18 -1.97 4.10
N HIS A 265 14.43 -0.73 3.67
CA HIS A 265 13.42 0.34 3.57
C HIS A 265 12.68 0.56 4.89
N THR A 266 13.43 0.61 5.99
CA THR A 266 12.94 0.90 7.34
C THR A 266 13.45 2.27 7.79
N PHE A 267 12.91 2.79 8.89
CA PHE A 267 13.13 4.18 9.31
C PHE A 267 13.33 4.27 10.82
N ARG A 268 14.26 3.47 11.36
CA ARG A 268 14.50 3.37 12.81
C ARG A 268 15.74 4.15 13.26
N ARG A 269 15.66 4.70 14.46
CA ARG A 269 16.79 5.25 15.22
C ARG A 269 17.48 4.13 16.01
N ILE A 270 18.66 4.44 16.54
CA ILE A 270 19.45 3.53 17.38
C ILE A 270 18.74 3.05 18.66
N ASP A 271 17.68 3.76 19.10
CA ASP A 271 16.87 3.42 20.27
C ASP A 271 15.54 2.73 19.91
N GLY A 272 15.34 2.40 18.63
CA GLY A 272 14.13 1.76 18.10
C GLY A 272 12.97 2.71 17.80
N GLY A 273 13.11 4.01 18.13
CA GLY A 273 12.18 5.05 17.70
C GLY A 273 12.22 5.27 16.18
N LEU A 274 11.26 6.01 15.64
CA LEU A 274 11.26 6.36 14.21
C LEU A 274 12.15 7.57 13.92
N THR A 275 12.78 7.59 12.75
CA THR A 275 13.40 8.80 12.20
C THR A 275 12.31 9.80 11.77
N ILE A 276 12.71 11.01 11.35
CA ILE A 276 11.75 12.02 10.85
C ILE A 276 11.03 11.50 9.60
N GLU A 277 11.75 10.79 8.73
CA GLU A 277 11.21 10.13 7.53
C GLU A 277 10.22 9.03 7.92
N GLY A 278 10.52 8.26 8.98
CA GLY A 278 9.63 7.23 9.52
C GLY A 278 8.33 7.81 10.06
N LEU A 279 8.42 8.87 10.89
CA LEU A 279 7.25 9.60 11.41
C LEU A 279 6.43 10.23 10.28
N HIS A 280 7.10 10.76 9.26
CA HIS A 280 6.42 11.32 8.09
C HIS A 280 5.67 10.23 7.30
N ARG A 281 6.30 9.07 7.09
CA ARG A 281 5.66 7.92 6.45
C ARG A 281 4.45 7.43 7.24
N GLU A 282 4.56 7.27 8.56
CA GLU A 282 3.41 6.89 9.40
C GLU A 282 2.30 7.93 9.31
N SER A 283 2.63 9.23 9.39
CA SER A 283 1.66 10.30 9.21
C SER A 283 0.96 10.25 7.85
N ILE A 284 1.65 9.89 6.76
CA ILE A 284 1.01 9.72 5.45
C ILE A 284 0.03 8.54 5.50
N LEU A 285 0.48 7.38 5.99
CA LEU A 285 -0.33 6.16 6.01
C LEU A 285 -1.56 6.28 6.92
N GLU A 286 -1.42 6.93 8.08
CA GLU A 286 -2.53 7.20 9.00
C GLU A 286 -3.53 8.23 8.47
N GLN A 287 -3.09 9.12 7.57
CA GLN A 287 -3.92 10.19 7.01
C GLN A 287 -4.49 9.87 5.64
N LEU A 288 -4.11 8.73 5.04
CA LEU A 288 -4.70 8.23 3.81
C LEU A 288 -6.22 8.24 3.93
N PHE A 289 -6.87 8.70 2.88
CA PHE A 289 -8.31 8.78 2.84
C PHE A 289 -8.90 7.39 2.97
N HIS A 290 -9.78 7.26 3.95
CA HIS A 290 -10.54 6.05 4.22
C HIS A 290 -12.02 6.41 4.40
N VAL A 291 -12.87 5.61 3.78
CA VAL A 291 -14.32 5.64 3.87
C VAL A 291 -14.70 4.86 5.13
N LYS A 292 -14.89 5.60 6.23
CA LYS A 292 -15.06 5.00 7.56
C LYS A 292 -16.34 4.17 7.72
N GLU A 293 -17.45 4.59 7.10
CA GLU A 293 -18.71 3.82 7.16
C GLU A 293 -19.61 4.04 5.93
N LEU A 294 -20.03 2.95 5.27
CA LEU A 294 -21.21 2.90 4.42
C LEU A 294 -22.45 2.80 5.31
N LYS A 295 -23.35 3.78 5.24
CA LYS A 295 -24.64 3.70 5.95
C LYS A 295 -25.54 2.67 5.26
N GLY A 296 -26.03 1.64 5.96
CA GLY A 296 -26.99 0.67 5.41
C GLY A 296 -26.36 -0.50 4.61
N SER A 297 -27.18 -1.45 4.14
CA SER A 297 -26.66 -2.54 3.28
C SER A 297 -26.45 -2.01 1.86
N VAL A 298 -25.21 -1.76 1.49
CA VAL A 298 -24.83 -1.55 0.09
C VAL A 298 -24.59 -2.92 -0.53
N THR A 299 -25.01 -3.12 -1.78
CA THR A 299 -24.70 -4.31 -2.57
C THR A 299 -23.74 -3.93 -3.70
N ILE A 300 -23.04 -4.91 -4.27
CA ILE A 300 -22.24 -4.73 -5.48
C ILE A 300 -23.07 -4.14 -6.63
N SER A 301 -24.33 -4.56 -6.74
CA SER A 301 -25.24 -4.00 -7.73
C SER A 301 -25.40 -2.50 -7.53
N ASP A 302 -25.49 -2.03 -6.28
CA ASP A 302 -25.59 -0.60 -5.97
C ASP A 302 -24.31 0.17 -6.36
N ILE A 303 -23.11 -0.45 -6.23
CA ILE A 303 -21.82 0.17 -6.58
C ILE A 303 -21.66 0.33 -8.09
N PHE A 304 -22.13 -0.64 -8.87
CA PHE A 304 -21.91 -0.70 -10.32
C PHE A 304 -23.19 -0.48 -11.14
N HIS A 305 -24.23 0.12 -10.55
CA HIS A 305 -25.50 0.33 -11.24
C HIS A 305 -25.42 1.45 -12.29
N LYS A 306 -25.00 1.06 -13.49
CA LYS A 306 -25.44 1.66 -14.76
C LYS A 306 -25.44 0.68 -15.94
N SER A 307 -25.84 -0.57 -15.68
CA SER A 307 -26.17 -1.54 -16.74
C SER A 307 -27.68 -1.71 -16.96
N ALA A 308 -28.53 -0.85 -16.39
CA ALA A 308 -29.97 -0.86 -16.69
C ALA A 308 -30.32 -0.27 -18.07
N THR A 309 -29.39 0.46 -18.70
CA THR A 309 -29.47 0.86 -20.13
C THR A 309 -28.80 -0.15 -21.07
N LEU A 310 -28.03 -1.11 -20.54
CA LEU A 310 -27.56 -2.31 -21.24
C LEU A 310 -28.39 -3.52 -20.79
N LYS A 311 -29.73 -3.42 -20.89
CA LYS A 311 -30.55 -4.64 -20.87
C LYS A 311 -30.02 -5.57 -21.97
N GLN A 312 -29.52 -6.74 -21.57
CA GLN A 312 -29.47 -7.90 -22.45
C GLN A 312 -30.93 -8.14 -22.85
N CYS A 313 -31.31 -7.71 -24.06
CA CYS A 313 -32.58 -8.13 -24.64
C CYS A 313 -32.50 -9.65 -24.79
N GLU A 314 -33.17 -10.38 -23.90
CA GLU A 314 -33.31 -11.81 -24.06
C GLU A 314 -33.95 -12.10 -25.42
N LYS A 315 -33.22 -12.89 -26.22
CA LYS A 315 -33.61 -13.51 -27.50
C LYS A 315 -33.89 -12.55 -28.66
N GLY A 316 -32.83 -12.29 -29.42
CA GLY A 316 -32.80 -12.65 -30.84
C GLY A 316 -33.79 -11.95 -31.77
N ASP A 317 -33.84 -10.62 -31.76
CA ASP A 317 -34.06 -9.77 -32.95
C ASP A 317 -33.70 -8.29 -32.63
N LEU A 318 -33.08 -7.61 -33.59
CA LEU A 318 -32.40 -6.32 -33.46
C LEU A 318 -33.36 -5.12 -33.62
N VAL A 319 -33.63 -4.36 -32.55
CA VAL A 319 -34.10 -2.96 -32.59
C VAL A 319 -33.49 -2.18 -31.41
N PRO A 320 -32.99 -0.93 -31.58
CA PRO A 320 -32.48 -0.12 -30.48
C PRO A 320 -33.63 0.42 -29.61
N CYS A 321 -33.50 0.31 -28.28
CA CYS A 321 -34.40 0.96 -27.33
C CYS A 321 -34.20 2.48 -27.36
N GLN A 322 -34.89 3.16 -28.28
CA GLN A 322 -35.15 4.61 -28.19
C GLN A 322 -36.58 4.82 -27.70
N SER A 323 -36.76 4.76 -26.37
CA SER A 323 -37.82 5.50 -25.68
C SER A 323 -37.67 5.28 -24.18
N GLU A 324 -37.04 6.23 -23.47
CA GLU A 324 -37.37 6.67 -22.09
C GLU A 324 -36.25 7.57 -21.53
N LEU A 325 -35.86 8.60 -22.28
CA LEU A 325 -35.17 9.77 -21.70
C LEU A 325 -36.15 10.77 -21.05
N ALA A 326 -37.39 10.35 -20.81
CA ALA A 326 -38.46 11.20 -20.32
C ALA A 326 -39.45 10.46 -19.41
N ALA A 327 -38.99 9.63 -18.47
CA ALA A 327 -39.89 9.06 -17.46
C ALA A 327 -39.23 8.50 -16.18
N GLU A 328 -38.04 8.92 -15.76
CA GLU A 328 -37.49 8.48 -14.47
C GLU A 328 -36.98 9.64 -13.61
N ASN A 329 -37.86 10.60 -13.33
CA ASN A 329 -37.72 11.54 -12.20
C ASN A 329 -37.93 10.88 -10.83
N ASN A 330 -37.81 9.55 -10.72
CA ASN A 330 -38.09 8.79 -9.50
C ASN A 330 -37.05 7.69 -9.20
N VAL A 331 -35.84 7.75 -9.78
CA VAL A 331 -34.72 6.97 -9.22
C VAL A 331 -34.29 7.69 -7.95
N LYS A 332 -34.59 7.09 -6.80
CA LYS A 332 -34.08 7.58 -5.51
C LYS A 332 -32.55 7.62 -5.61
N PRO A 333 -31.88 8.73 -5.28
CA PRO A 333 -30.42 8.75 -5.19
C PRO A 333 -29.98 7.61 -4.29
N TYR A 334 -28.96 6.86 -4.73
CA TYR A 334 -28.41 5.69 -4.05
C TYR A 334 -28.24 6.01 -2.56
N GLN A 335 -29.09 5.45 -1.68
CA GLN A 335 -29.27 6.04 -0.35
C GLN A 335 -28.05 5.88 0.58
N ASN A 336 -26.98 5.21 0.13
CA ASN A 336 -25.99 4.61 1.02
C ASN A 336 -24.52 4.64 0.50
N ILE A 337 -24.24 5.12 -0.72
CA ILE A 337 -22.87 5.24 -1.25
C ILE A 337 -22.34 6.67 -0.99
N PRO A 338 -21.15 6.83 -0.38
CA PRO A 338 -20.54 8.13 -0.17
C PRO A 338 -20.26 8.85 -1.48
N GLU A 339 -20.79 10.06 -1.62
CA GLU A 339 -20.47 10.95 -2.72
C GLU A 339 -19.20 11.76 -2.41
N CYS A 340 -18.43 12.06 -3.44
CA CYS A 340 -17.31 12.99 -3.32
C CYS A 340 -17.81 14.37 -2.85
N GLU A 341 -17.08 14.96 -1.90
CA GLU A 341 -17.39 16.29 -1.40
C GLU A 341 -17.37 17.32 -2.54
N ARG A 342 -18.42 18.14 -2.63
CA ARG A 342 -18.52 19.26 -3.57
C ARG A 342 -18.19 20.55 -2.83
N ILE A 343 -17.10 21.20 -3.22
CA ILE A 343 -16.65 22.45 -2.61
C ILE A 343 -16.55 23.57 -3.65
N PRO A 344 -16.69 24.85 -3.26
CA PRO A 344 -16.23 25.95 -4.10
C PRO A 344 -14.69 25.97 -4.17
N MET A 345 -14.15 26.82 -5.03
CA MET A 345 -12.71 27.02 -5.23
C MET A 345 -11.96 27.16 -3.87
N PRO A 346 -11.09 26.21 -3.48
CA PRO A 346 -10.41 26.22 -2.19
C PRO A 346 -9.16 27.12 -2.19
N SER A 347 -8.70 27.56 -1.03
CA SER A 347 -7.33 28.10 -0.88
C SER A 347 -6.28 27.00 -1.12
N LYS A 348 -5.03 27.38 -1.47
CA LYS A 348 -3.88 26.45 -1.60
C LYS A 348 -3.73 25.53 -0.38
N ASP A 349 -3.69 26.12 0.83
CA ASP A 349 -3.44 25.35 2.06
C ASP A 349 -4.56 24.34 2.33
N ARG A 350 -5.82 24.78 2.20
CA ARG A 350 -6.98 23.88 2.31
C ARG A 350 -6.91 22.75 1.28
N PHE A 351 -6.60 23.04 0.02
CA PHE A 351 -6.48 22.02 -1.02
C PHE A 351 -5.40 20.99 -0.67
N PHE A 352 -4.23 21.47 -0.25
CA PHE A 352 -3.11 20.62 0.12
C PHE A 352 -3.44 19.71 1.31
N HIS A 353 -3.90 20.28 2.43
CA HIS A 353 -4.09 19.54 3.68
C HIS A 353 -5.34 18.66 3.69
N ASP A 354 -6.46 19.12 3.13
CA ASP A 354 -7.73 18.40 3.23
C ASP A 354 -7.85 17.32 2.14
N PHE A 355 -7.16 17.49 1.00
CA PHE A 355 -7.34 16.65 -0.18
C PHE A 355 -6.06 16.00 -0.67
N LEU A 356 -5.06 16.79 -1.11
CA LEU A 356 -3.87 16.26 -1.77
C LEU A 356 -3.02 15.38 -0.84
N ALA A 357 -2.66 15.86 0.34
CA ALA A 357 -1.83 15.14 1.31
C ALA A 357 -2.50 13.86 1.85
N ARG A 358 -3.82 13.73 1.66
CA ARG A 358 -4.63 12.61 2.14
C ARG A 358 -5.04 11.66 1.03
N SER A 359 -4.70 11.95 -0.23
CA SER A 359 -5.23 11.23 -1.40
C SER A 359 -6.77 11.17 -1.40
N LYS A 360 -7.45 12.24 -0.95
CA LYS A 360 -8.91 12.31 -0.87
C LYS A 360 -9.49 12.94 -2.14
N PRO A 361 -10.45 12.29 -2.83
CA PRO A 361 -11.10 12.86 -4.01
C PRO A 361 -12.04 14.02 -3.66
N VAL A 362 -12.17 14.98 -4.57
CA VAL A 362 -13.01 16.16 -4.39
C VAL A 362 -13.55 16.69 -5.71
N ILE A 363 -14.77 17.23 -5.69
CA ILE A 363 -15.36 17.95 -6.82
C ILE A 363 -15.30 19.44 -6.53
N ILE A 364 -14.57 20.19 -7.37
CA ILE A 364 -14.39 21.64 -7.20
C ILE A 364 -15.29 22.39 -8.16
N THR A 365 -16.23 23.15 -7.61
CA THR A 365 -17.19 23.98 -8.34
C THR A 365 -16.66 25.41 -8.51
N GLY A 366 -17.04 26.06 -9.61
CA GLY A 366 -16.61 27.42 -9.95
C GLY A 366 -15.16 27.54 -10.47
N ALA A 367 -14.39 26.44 -10.47
CA ALA A 367 -12.97 26.45 -10.83
C ALA A 367 -12.70 26.86 -12.29
N MET A 368 -13.64 26.58 -13.20
CA MET A 368 -13.49 26.76 -14.64
C MET A 368 -14.33 27.90 -15.20
N ASP A 369 -15.08 28.65 -14.37
CA ASP A 369 -16.09 29.62 -14.83
C ASP A 369 -15.51 30.72 -15.75
N HIS A 370 -14.21 30.99 -15.62
CA HIS A 370 -13.48 31.98 -16.42
C HIS A 370 -12.82 31.39 -17.68
N TRP A 371 -12.90 30.07 -17.90
CA TRP A 371 -12.33 29.43 -19.07
C TRP A 371 -13.19 29.72 -20.30
N THR A 372 -12.58 30.31 -21.33
CA THR A 372 -13.21 30.53 -22.64
C THR A 372 -13.68 29.21 -23.25
N ALA A 373 -13.04 28.09 -22.91
CA ALA A 373 -13.39 26.74 -23.35
C ALA A 373 -14.88 26.41 -23.12
N LEU A 374 -15.48 26.82 -21.99
CA LEU A 374 -16.87 26.51 -21.64
C LEU A 374 -17.90 27.08 -22.63
N VAL A 375 -17.57 28.17 -23.30
CA VAL A 375 -18.46 28.83 -24.27
C VAL A 375 -18.06 28.50 -25.71
N LYS A 376 -16.75 28.37 -25.97
CA LYS A 376 -16.19 28.24 -27.32
C LYS A 376 -16.22 26.81 -27.84
N TRP A 377 -15.98 25.81 -26.98
CA TRP A 377 -15.76 24.43 -27.41
C TRP A 377 -17.07 23.71 -27.69
N THR A 378 -17.54 23.83 -28.93
CA THR A 378 -18.71 23.13 -29.47
C THR A 378 -18.31 22.22 -30.61
N SER A 379 -19.14 21.23 -30.96
CA SER A 379 -18.91 20.35 -32.11
C SER A 379 -18.73 21.15 -33.41
N ASP A 380 -19.47 22.25 -33.58
CA ASP A 380 -19.34 23.13 -34.75
C ASP A 380 -18.02 23.90 -34.77
N PHE A 381 -17.59 24.42 -33.62
CA PHE A 381 -16.27 25.04 -33.49
C PHE A 381 -15.16 24.05 -33.86
N PHE A 382 -15.21 22.86 -33.28
CA PHE A 382 -14.25 21.79 -33.53
C PHE A 382 -14.23 21.37 -35.00
N ARG A 383 -15.41 21.15 -35.60
CA ARG A 383 -15.53 20.82 -37.02
C ARG A 383 -14.95 21.90 -37.92
N LYS A 384 -15.29 23.17 -37.68
CA LYS A 384 -14.83 24.29 -38.50
C LYS A 384 -13.32 24.52 -38.37
N ARG A 385 -12.77 24.39 -37.16
CA ARG A 385 -11.37 24.74 -36.87
C ARG A 385 -10.40 23.60 -37.13
N TYR A 386 -10.81 22.35 -36.87
CA TYR A 386 -9.94 21.18 -36.87
C TYR A 386 -10.47 20.02 -37.70
N GLY A 387 -11.59 20.16 -38.43
CA GLY A 387 -12.24 19.07 -39.15
C GLY A 387 -11.32 18.27 -40.07
N ASP A 388 -10.39 18.93 -40.78
CA ASP A 388 -9.43 18.27 -41.68
C ASP A 388 -8.22 17.64 -40.98
N ARG A 389 -8.04 17.87 -39.68
CA ARG A 389 -6.95 17.28 -38.91
C ARG A 389 -7.20 15.80 -38.71
N HIS A 390 -6.18 14.98 -38.89
CA HIS A 390 -6.27 13.56 -38.61
C HIS A 390 -6.06 13.31 -37.11
N VAL A 391 -6.92 12.48 -36.55
CA VAL A 391 -6.91 12.10 -35.13
C VAL A 391 -6.89 10.58 -35.02
N HIS A 392 -6.22 10.08 -33.98
CA HIS A 392 -6.19 8.66 -33.65
C HIS A 392 -7.34 8.33 -32.71
N ILE A 393 -8.27 7.47 -33.15
CA ILE A 393 -9.47 7.12 -32.39
C ILE A 393 -9.51 5.65 -32.04
N LYS A 394 -10.32 5.33 -31.04
CA LYS A 394 -10.55 3.99 -30.54
C LYS A 394 -11.99 3.55 -30.79
N LEU A 395 -12.17 2.32 -31.21
CA LEU A 395 -13.44 1.75 -31.64
C LEU A 395 -13.74 0.45 -30.89
N THR A 396 -14.98 0.31 -30.44
CA THR A 396 -15.48 -0.92 -29.79
C THR A 396 -16.93 -1.18 -30.21
N PRO A 397 -17.44 -2.42 -30.10
CA PRO A 397 -18.82 -2.71 -30.44
C PRO A 397 -19.83 -2.24 -29.39
N LYS A 398 -19.45 -2.18 -28.11
CA LYS A 398 -20.37 -1.97 -26.98
C LYS A 398 -19.99 -0.82 -26.05
N GLY A 399 -18.93 -0.08 -26.36
CA GLY A 399 -18.47 1.02 -25.50
C GLY A 399 -17.51 0.61 -24.39
N GLU A 400 -17.15 -0.67 -24.29
CA GLU A 400 -16.19 -1.17 -23.29
C GLU A 400 -14.76 -1.04 -23.81
N TYR A 401 -14.00 -0.09 -23.25
CA TYR A 401 -12.60 0.12 -23.58
C TYR A 401 -11.72 -0.62 -22.57
N GLU A 402 -10.89 -1.54 -23.07
CA GLU A 402 -10.01 -2.40 -22.25
C GLU A 402 -10.74 -3.50 -21.48
N GLY A 403 -11.89 -3.92 -22.02
CA GLY A 403 -12.72 -5.08 -21.65
C GLY A 403 -11.95 -6.35 -21.26
N ILE A 404 -12.55 -7.19 -20.41
CA ILE A 404 -12.05 -8.56 -20.20
C ILE A 404 -12.99 -9.49 -20.96
N GLU A 405 -12.43 -10.38 -21.76
CA GLU A 405 -13.19 -11.40 -22.48
C GLU A 405 -12.59 -12.80 -22.23
N ALA A 406 -13.41 -13.83 -22.44
CA ALA A 406 -12.92 -15.21 -22.41
C ALA A 406 -11.97 -15.43 -23.59
N ALA A 407 -10.78 -15.96 -23.33
CA ALA A 407 -9.76 -16.13 -24.34
C ALA A 407 -10.21 -17.07 -25.49
N ASN A 408 -11.09 -18.03 -25.20
CA ASN A 408 -11.59 -19.01 -26.16
C ASN A 408 -12.49 -18.44 -27.28
N ILE A 409 -12.96 -17.19 -27.18
CA ILE A 409 -13.75 -16.55 -28.24
C ILE A 409 -12.87 -15.83 -29.28
N TRP A 410 -11.55 -15.85 -29.09
CA TRP A 410 -10.58 -15.24 -29.99
C TRP A 410 -10.01 -16.30 -30.95
N ASP A 411 -10.03 -16.01 -32.26
CA ASP A 411 -9.71 -16.97 -33.31
C ASP A 411 -8.29 -17.55 -33.14
N SER A 412 -7.34 -16.71 -32.75
CA SER A 412 -5.96 -17.12 -32.52
C SER A 412 -5.76 -17.93 -31.24
N PHE A 413 -6.71 -18.02 -30.31
CA PHE A 413 -6.50 -18.72 -29.04
C PHE A 413 -6.18 -20.21 -29.21
N ALA A 414 -6.79 -20.87 -30.20
CA ALA A 414 -6.52 -22.28 -30.49
C ALA A 414 -5.10 -22.50 -31.07
N THR A 415 -4.51 -21.48 -31.70
CA THR A 415 -3.23 -21.57 -32.43
C THR A 415 -2.09 -20.85 -31.73
N PHE A 416 -2.41 -19.93 -30.81
CA PHE A 416 -1.48 -19.12 -30.04
C PHE A 416 -0.81 -19.97 -28.96
N LYS A 417 0.52 -20.03 -29.00
CA LYS A 417 1.32 -20.89 -28.12
C LYS A 417 1.99 -20.08 -27.03
N ILE A 418 1.27 -19.81 -25.95
CA ILE A 418 1.91 -19.40 -24.70
C ILE A 418 2.74 -20.58 -24.17
N PRO A 419 4.04 -20.41 -23.85
CA PRO A 419 4.83 -21.47 -23.24
C PRO A 419 4.14 -22.03 -21.99
N LYS A 420 4.09 -23.36 -21.83
CA LYS A 420 3.42 -24.00 -20.67
C LYS A 420 3.94 -23.51 -19.32
N ALA A 421 5.22 -23.12 -19.25
CA ALA A 421 5.82 -22.53 -18.06
C ALA A 421 5.18 -21.20 -17.66
N VAL A 422 4.79 -20.37 -18.64
CA VAL A 422 4.10 -19.08 -18.42
C VAL A 422 2.64 -19.31 -18.05
N ILE A 423 1.93 -20.21 -18.76
CA ILE A 423 0.52 -20.53 -18.45
C ILE A 423 0.36 -20.95 -16.98
N LYS A 424 1.30 -21.77 -16.46
CA LYS A 424 1.29 -22.22 -15.06
C LYS A 424 1.46 -21.08 -14.03
N LYS A 425 2.03 -19.95 -14.44
CA LYS A 425 2.25 -18.76 -13.59
C LYS A 425 1.15 -17.71 -13.76
N LEU A 426 0.31 -17.81 -14.80
CA LEU A 426 -0.79 -16.89 -15.00
C LEU A 426 -1.95 -17.24 -14.05
N PRO A 427 -2.46 -16.29 -13.26
CA PRO A 427 -3.63 -16.52 -12.41
C PRO A 427 -4.92 -16.70 -13.23
N TYR A 428 -5.01 -16.09 -14.41
CA TYR A 428 -6.19 -16.12 -15.29
C TYR A 428 -5.81 -16.43 -16.75
N PRO A 429 -5.33 -17.65 -17.06
CA PRO A 429 -4.85 -18.00 -18.39
C PRO A 429 -5.97 -18.13 -19.44
N ASP A 430 -7.23 -18.13 -19.02
CA ASP A 430 -8.42 -18.25 -19.85
C ASP A 430 -9.12 -16.90 -20.11
N LEU A 431 -8.54 -15.80 -19.64
CA LEU A 431 -9.02 -14.43 -19.87
C LEU A 431 -8.04 -13.66 -20.75
N VAL A 432 -8.57 -12.64 -21.44
CA VAL A 432 -7.77 -11.64 -22.17
C VAL A 432 -8.27 -10.23 -21.89
N VAL A 433 -7.34 -9.27 -21.83
CA VAL A 433 -7.66 -7.84 -21.87
C VAL A 433 -7.75 -7.39 -23.33
N VAL A 434 -8.87 -6.79 -23.69
CA VAL A 434 -9.20 -6.42 -25.07
C VAL A 434 -8.77 -4.98 -25.33
N ARG A 435 -7.69 -4.82 -26.09
CA ARG A 435 -7.32 -3.52 -26.65
C ARG A 435 -8.31 -3.12 -27.72
N PRO A 436 -8.87 -1.90 -27.65
CA PRO A 436 -9.85 -1.43 -28.61
C PRO A 436 -9.25 -1.37 -30.02
N ALA A 437 -10.09 -1.51 -31.04
CA ALA A 437 -9.67 -1.30 -32.42
C ALA A 437 -9.25 0.16 -32.59
N THR A 438 -8.22 0.41 -33.39
CA THR A 438 -7.71 1.78 -33.56
C THR A 438 -7.71 2.19 -35.02
N THR A 439 -7.93 3.47 -35.28
CA THR A 439 -7.85 4.01 -36.63
C THR A 439 -7.56 5.50 -36.63
N GLU A 440 -6.87 5.96 -37.67
CA GLU A 440 -6.72 7.38 -37.97
C GLU A 440 -7.77 7.81 -38.99
N ILE A 441 -8.49 8.89 -38.67
CA ILE A 441 -9.49 9.51 -39.55
C ILE A 441 -9.48 11.03 -39.39
N LYS A 442 -10.13 11.74 -40.31
CA LYS A 442 -10.38 13.18 -40.15
C LYS A 442 -11.25 13.44 -38.93
N PHE A 443 -11.00 14.54 -38.24
CA PHE A 443 -11.75 14.90 -37.05
C PHE A 443 -13.22 15.21 -37.36
N SER A 444 -13.53 15.76 -38.54
CA SER A 444 -14.92 15.93 -38.99
C SER A 444 -15.65 14.59 -39.13
N GLU A 445 -14.97 13.58 -39.69
CA GLU A 445 -15.52 12.22 -39.81
C GLU A 445 -15.72 11.58 -38.43
N PHE A 446 -14.80 11.80 -37.48
CA PHE A 446 -15.00 11.38 -36.09
C PHE A 446 -16.23 12.01 -35.45
N LEU A 447 -16.43 13.32 -35.63
CA LEU A 447 -17.61 14.03 -35.13
C LEU A 447 -18.90 13.48 -35.75
N ASP A 448 -18.88 13.10 -37.03
CA ASP A 448 -20.00 12.42 -37.69
C ASP A 448 -20.26 11.02 -37.10
N LEU A 449 -19.21 10.26 -36.78
CA LEU A 449 -19.34 8.94 -36.17
C LEU A 449 -20.01 9.03 -34.80
N ILE A 450 -19.50 9.86 -33.89
CA ILE A 450 -20.07 9.97 -32.54
C ILE A 450 -21.50 10.54 -32.58
N GLY A 451 -21.78 11.48 -33.48
CA GLY A 451 -23.14 12.01 -33.69
C GLY A 451 -24.12 10.92 -34.13
N ASN A 452 -23.72 10.09 -35.11
CA ASN A 452 -24.56 8.98 -35.59
C ASN A 452 -24.79 7.91 -34.51
N VAL A 453 -23.82 7.64 -33.63
CA VAL A 453 -23.99 6.73 -32.50
C VAL A 453 -24.97 7.32 -31.49
N SER A 454 -24.76 8.58 -31.05
CA SER A 454 -25.64 9.24 -30.07
C SER A 454 -27.09 9.40 -30.57
N GLU A 455 -27.29 9.54 -31.89
CA GLU A 455 -28.61 9.61 -32.52
C GLU A 455 -29.24 8.22 -32.77
N GLY A 456 -28.54 7.13 -32.45
CA GLY A 456 -29.01 5.75 -32.65
C GLY A 456 -29.00 5.26 -34.10
N ARG A 457 -28.38 6.02 -35.02
CA ARG A 457 -28.24 5.65 -36.44
C ARG A 457 -27.15 4.60 -36.66
N LEU A 458 -26.20 4.52 -35.73
CA LEU A 458 -25.13 3.52 -35.73
C LEU A 458 -25.18 2.71 -34.42
N THR A 459 -25.58 1.44 -34.53
CA THR A 459 -25.66 0.49 -33.40
C THR A 459 -24.50 -0.49 -33.42
N ASN A 460 -24.20 -1.12 -32.28
CA ASN A 460 -23.06 -2.04 -32.12
C ASN A 460 -21.71 -1.41 -32.50
N PHE A 461 -21.57 -0.12 -32.19
CA PHE A 461 -20.39 0.68 -32.48
C PHE A 461 -20.28 1.80 -31.45
N SER A 462 -19.06 2.06 -30.99
CA SER A 462 -18.70 3.20 -30.18
C SER A 462 -17.33 3.71 -30.63
N ALA A 463 -17.18 5.03 -30.62
CA ALA A 463 -15.97 5.74 -30.99
C ALA A 463 -15.55 6.68 -29.86
N TYR A 464 -14.26 6.64 -29.54
CA TYR A 464 -13.69 7.39 -28.44
C TYR A 464 -12.37 8.01 -28.86
N LEU A 465 -12.27 9.32 -28.69
CA LEU A 465 -11.03 10.06 -28.71
C LEU A 465 -10.50 10.10 -27.27
N GLU A 466 -9.65 9.15 -26.91
CA GLU A 466 -9.10 9.01 -25.56
C GLU A 466 -7.68 9.56 -25.46
N TYR A 467 -7.32 10.13 -24.31
CA TYR A 467 -5.95 10.54 -23.96
C TYR A 467 -5.26 11.39 -25.03
N THR A 468 -6.01 12.19 -25.79
CA THR A 468 -5.46 12.91 -26.93
C THR A 468 -4.76 14.17 -26.44
N SER A 469 -3.45 14.25 -26.69
CA SER A 469 -2.62 15.40 -26.31
C SER A 469 -3.13 16.68 -26.96
N VAL A 470 -3.57 17.64 -26.14
CA VAL A 470 -3.96 18.97 -26.61
C VAL A 470 -2.76 19.67 -27.25
N SER A 471 -1.55 19.47 -26.72
CA SER A 471 -0.33 20.07 -27.26
C SER A 471 -0.06 19.67 -28.71
N ASP A 472 -0.28 18.40 -29.04
CA ASP A 472 0.12 17.85 -30.33
C ASP A 472 -0.99 17.99 -31.38
N TYR A 473 -2.25 17.80 -30.96
CA TYR A 473 -3.40 17.81 -31.87
C TYR A 473 -4.16 19.14 -31.86
N PHE A 474 -4.08 19.95 -30.82
CA PHE A 474 -4.89 21.17 -30.69
C PHE A 474 -4.20 22.30 -29.91
N PRO A 475 -2.97 22.72 -30.28
CA PRO A 475 -2.11 23.56 -29.44
C PRO A 475 -2.76 24.88 -28.99
N ASP A 476 -3.48 25.55 -29.89
CA ASP A 476 -4.14 26.84 -29.61
C ASP A 476 -5.24 26.74 -28.53
N LEU A 477 -5.76 25.52 -28.25
CA LEU A 477 -6.76 25.31 -27.21
C LEU A 477 -6.22 25.55 -25.80
N LYS A 478 -4.89 25.54 -25.63
CA LYS A 478 -4.25 25.90 -24.36
C LYS A 478 -4.59 27.33 -23.94
N GLU A 479 -4.79 28.24 -24.89
CA GLU A 479 -5.14 29.63 -24.62
C GLU A 479 -6.55 29.78 -24.03
N ASP A 480 -7.41 28.76 -24.20
CA ASP A 480 -8.77 28.75 -23.68
C ASP A 480 -8.85 28.23 -22.23
N ILE A 481 -7.74 27.73 -21.68
CA ILE A 481 -7.63 27.08 -20.37
C ILE A 481 -6.65 27.88 -19.50
N THR A 482 -7.03 28.17 -18.26
CA THR A 482 -6.16 28.85 -17.29
C THR A 482 -5.86 27.92 -16.12
N GLU A 483 -4.60 27.91 -15.68
CA GLU A 483 -4.17 27.12 -14.51
C GLU A 483 -4.92 27.55 -13.24
N MET A 484 -5.41 26.56 -12.48
CA MET A 484 -6.15 26.81 -11.26
C MET A 484 -5.23 27.36 -10.17
N PHE A 485 -5.64 28.43 -9.49
CA PHE A 485 -4.75 29.12 -8.55
C PHE A 485 -4.28 28.23 -7.40
N PHE A 486 -5.10 27.28 -6.95
CA PHE A 486 -4.84 26.48 -5.76
C PHE A 486 -3.81 25.36 -5.99
N ILE A 487 -3.42 25.10 -7.24
CA ILE A 487 -2.35 24.14 -7.59
C ILE A 487 -1.04 24.81 -7.99
N GLN A 488 -1.03 26.13 -8.21
CA GLN A 488 0.15 26.87 -8.63
C GLN A 488 1.29 26.74 -7.62
N ASN A 489 2.47 26.33 -8.09
CA ASN A 489 3.67 26.04 -7.29
C ASN A 489 3.51 24.89 -6.28
N VAL A 490 2.40 24.12 -6.37
CA VAL A 490 2.17 22.90 -5.58
C VAL A 490 2.33 21.68 -6.48
N LEU A 491 1.72 21.72 -7.67
CA LEU A 491 1.77 20.66 -8.66
C LEU A 491 2.36 21.18 -9.97
N ASN A 492 2.90 20.26 -10.78
CA ASN A 492 3.41 20.55 -12.11
C ASN A 492 2.61 19.78 -13.15
N LEU A 493 2.05 20.48 -14.13
CA LEU A 493 1.31 19.86 -15.23
C LEU A 493 2.25 18.98 -16.08
N LYS A 494 2.00 17.67 -16.08
CA LYS A 494 2.74 16.70 -16.92
C LYS A 494 2.06 16.46 -18.26
N HIS A 495 0.74 16.30 -18.25
CA HIS A 495 -0.05 15.95 -19.42
C HIS A 495 -1.31 16.81 -19.48
N LEU A 496 -1.60 17.36 -20.67
CA LEU A 496 -2.85 18.06 -20.96
C LEU A 496 -3.56 17.33 -22.10
N ASN A 497 -4.59 16.57 -21.75
CA ASN A 497 -5.31 15.71 -22.66
C ASN A 497 -6.77 16.17 -22.82
N ILE A 498 -7.36 15.81 -23.97
CA ILE A 498 -8.78 16.00 -24.25
C ILE A 498 -9.43 14.64 -24.52
N TRP A 499 -10.68 14.51 -24.08
CA TRP A 499 -11.53 13.34 -24.28
C TRP A 499 -12.82 13.76 -24.98
N LEU A 500 -13.20 13.05 -26.05
CA LEU A 500 -14.48 13.22 -26.74
C LEU A 500 -15.06 11.85 -27.06
N SER A 501 -16.35 11.64 -26.81
CA SER A 501 -17.01 10.37 -27.08
C SER A 501 -18.46 10.52 -27.50
N ASP A 502 -19.07 9.39 -27.88
CA ASP A 502 -20.49 9.26 -28.20
C ASP A 502 -21.42 9.15 -26.97
N GLY A 503 -20.87 9.19 -25.75
CA GLY A 503 -21.61 9.07 -24.50
C GLY A 503 -21.84 7.62 -24.02
N ASN A 504 -21.54 6.62 -24.84
CA ASN A 504 -21.57 5.20 -24.51
C ASN A 504 -20.13 4.65 -24.35
N THR A 505 -19.38 5.21 -23.39
CA THR A 505 -17.99 4.79 -23.13
C THR A 505 -17.78 4.42 -21.68
N LEU A 506 -17.35 3.19 -21.44
CA LEU A 506 -16.95 2.66 -20.15
C LEU A 506 -15.45 2.38 -20.15
N GLY A 507 -14.73 3.04 -19.24
CA GLY A 507 -13.35 2.71 -18.90
C GLY A 507 -13.30 1.67 -17.79
N LYS A 508 -12.24 0.85 -17.77
CA LYS A 508 -12.01 -0.16 -16.73
C LYS A 508 -11.49 0.47 -15.43
N THR A 509 -11.58 -0.29 -14.34
CA THR A 509 -10.91 0.07 -13.08
C THR A 509 -9.41 -0.05 -13.25
N HIS A 510 -8.70 1.02 -12.91
CA HIS A 510 -7.25 1.14 -12.99
C HIS A 510 -6.78 2.22 -12.01
N PHE A 511 -5.47 2.35 -11.86
CA PHE A 511 -4.83 3.47 -11.18
C PHE A 511 -3.88 4.18 -12.15
N ASP A 512 -3.68 5.47 -11.91
CA ASP A 512 -2.73 6.29 -12.64
C ASP A 512 -1.59 6.73 -11.70
N PRO A 513 -0.37 6.91 -12.22
CA PRO A 513 0.75 7.44 -11.43
C PRO A 513 0.71 8.98 -11.30
N PHE A 514 -0.46 9.61 -11.47
CA PHE A 514 -0.63 11.07 -11.53
C PHE A 514 -1.82 11.55 -10.69
N ASP A 515 -1.69 12.76 -10.12
CA ASP A 515 -2.82 13.52 -9.59
C ASP A 515 -3.67 14.07 -10.74
N ASN A 516 -4.85 13.49 -10.95
CA ASN A 516 -5.71 13.81 -12.09
C ASN A 516 -6.73 14.92 -11.80
N PHE A 517 -6.73 15.95 -12.65
CA PHE A 517 -7.79 16.97 -12.71
C PHE A 517 -8.72 16.72 -13.89
N LEU A 518 -9.86 16.09 -13.64
CA LEU A 518 -10.86 15.82 -14.67
C LEU A 518 -11.82 17.01 -14.83
N CYS A 519 -11.65 17.76 -15.91
CA CYS A 519 -12.38 18.99 -16.20
C CYS A 519 -13.50 18.76 -17.23
N GLN A 520 -14.75 18.65 -16.78
CA GLN A 520 -15.91 18.41 -17.67
C GLN A 520 -16.39 19.71 -18.34
N ILE A 521 -16.23 19.82 -19.66
CA ILE A 521 -16.67 20.99 -20.44
C ILE A 521 -18.13 20.87 -20.90
N SER A 522 -18.54 19.69 -21.39
CA SER A 522 -19.91 19.44 -21.88
C SER A 522 -20.30 17.98 -21.68
N GLY A 523 -21.54 17.71 -21.28
CA GLY A 523 -22.03 16.37 -20.94
C GLY A 523 -21.79 15.99 -19.46
N SER A 524 -21.72 14.70 -19.17
CA SER A 524 -21.55 14.17 -17.81
C SER A 524 -20.54 13.03 -17.78
N LYS A 525 -19.79 12.90 -16.69
CA LYS A 525 -18.90 11.77 -16.42
C LYS A 525 -19.23 11.18 -15.04
N GLU A 526 -19.32 9.86 -14.99
CA GLU A 526 -19.50 9.10 -13.76
C GLU A 526 -18.18 8.43 -13.40
N LEU A 527 -17.81 8.48 -12.12
CA LEU A 527 -16.58 7.91 -11.60
C LEU A 527 -16.91 7.10 -10.35
N THR A 528 -16.60 5.82 -10.40
CA THR A 528 -16.56 4.95 -9.21
C THR A 528 -15.12 4.91 -8.74
N LEU A 529 -14.87 5.37 -7.52
CA LEU A 529 -13.53 5.43 -6.92
C LEU A 529 -13.44 4.44 -5.77
N PHE A 530 -12.29 3.79 -5.65
CA PHE A 530 -11.95 2.95 -4.52
C PHE A 530 -10.90 3.66 -3.68
N GLU A 531 -11.02 3.58 -2.37
CA GLU A 531 -10.08 4.22 -1.46
C GLU A 531 -8.66 3.63 -1.58
N PRO A 532 -7.62 4.44 -1.34
CA PRO A 532 -6.24 3.96 -1.37
C PRO A 532 -5.89 3.06 -0.18
N TYR A 533 -6.62 3.15 0.94
CA TYR A 533 -6.28 2.47 2.20
C TYR A 533 -6.23 0.94 2.07
N ASN A 534 -7.20 0.35 1.36
CA ASN A 534 -7.32 -1.11 1.15
C ASN A 534 -7.15 -1.52 -0.32
N ASN A 535 -6.31 -0.80 -1.08
CA ASN A 535 -6.17 -1.04 -2.53
C ASN A 535 -5.67 -2.46 -2.89
N GLU A 536 -5.01 -3.15 -1.97
CA GLU A 536 -4.55 -4.54 -2.13
C GLU A 536 -5.70 -5.51 -2.45
N LEU A 537 -6.93 -5.15 -2.06
CA LEU A 537 -8.15 -5.92 -2.34
C LEU A 537 -8.60 -5.84 -3.81
N LEU A 538 -8.12 -4.88 -4.61
CA LEU A 538 -8.49 -4.75 -6.04
C LEU A 538 -7.76 -5.72 -6.98
N TYR A 539 -6.82 -6.51 -6.43
CA TYR A 539 -5.94 -7.48 -7.09
C TYR A 539 -5.27 -7.02 -8.38
N GLU A 540 -3.96 -7.13 -8.38
CA GLU A 540 -3.15 -6.99 -9.58
C GLU A 540 -2.88 -8.37 -10.18
N ALA A 541 -3.28 -8.57 -11.44
CA ALA A 541 -3.06 -9.82 -12.15
C ALA A 541 -2.45 -9.59 -13.53
N HIS A 542 -1.55 -10.49 -13.92
CA HIS A 542 -1.06 -10.60 -15.29
C HIS A 542 -2.11 -11.29 -16.15
N ILE A 543 -2.70 -10.54 -17.09
CA ILE A 543 -3.70 -11.05 -18.03
C ILE A 543 -3.18 -10.86 -19.46
N PRO A 544 -3.20 -11.89 -20.31
CA PRO A 544 -2.83 -11.77 -21.72
C PRO A 544 -3.65 -10.70 -22.45
N GLU A 545 -3.08 -10.10 -23.47
CA GLU A 545 -3.75 -9.05 -24.24
C GLU A 545 -4.23 -9.56 -25.60
N ALA A 546 -5.31 -8.96 -26.08
CA ALA A 546 -5.90 -9.23 -27.37
C ALA A 546 -6.19 -7.90 -28.10
N LEU A 547 -5.93 -7.84 -29.41
CA LEU A 547 -6.16 -6.65 -30.22
C LEU A 547 -7.43 -6.80 -31.05
N LEU A 548 -8.47 -6.05 -30.68
CA LEU A 548 -9.67 -5.95 -31.48
C LEU A 548 -9.35 -5.23 -32.80
N SER A 549 -9.91 -5.69 -33.91
CA SER A 549 -9.80 -5.01 -35.20
C SER A 549 -11.17 -4.61 -35.74
N TYR A 550 -11.19 -3.58 -36.60
CA TYR A 550 -12.41 -3.10 -37.25
C TYR A 550 -12.21 -3.04 -38.76
N ASN A 551 -13.02 -3.78 -39.51
CA ASN A 551 -12.99 -3.77 -40.95
C ASN A 551 -13.91 -2.65 -41.48
N LYS A 552 -13.32 -1.60 -42.05
CA LYS A 552 -14.06 -0.43 -42.57
C LYS A 552 -15.01 -0.78 -43.73
N THR A 553 -14.70 -1.81 -44.52
CA THR A 553 -15.49 -2.22 -45.68
C THR A 553 -16.71 -3.02 -45.26
N THR A 554 -16.54 -4.01 -44.39
CA THR A 554 -17.64 -4.86 -43.91
C THR A 554 -18.37 -4.25 -42.71
N ARG A 555 -17.79 -3.22 -42.09
CA ARG A 555 -18.25 -2.55 -40.87
C ARG A 555 -18.39 -3.50 -39.67
N GLN A 556 -17.49 -4.47 -39.56
CA GLN A 556 -17.52 -5.49 -38.51
C GLN A 556 -16.25 -5.47 -37.67
N PHE A 557 -16.42 -5.74 -36.38
CA PHE A 557 -15.32 -6.00 -35.45
C PHE A 557 -14.87 -7.46 -35.55
N GLN A 558 -13.58 -7.71 -35.43
CA GLN A 558 -12.98 -9.05 -35.51
C GLN A 558 -12.04 -9.31 -34.33
N ARG A 559 -12.12 -10.51 -33.76
CA ARG A 559 -11.34 -11.00 -32.61
C ARG A 559 -10.25 -11.96 -33.05
N SER A 560 -9.29 -11.43 -33.80
CA SER A 560 -8.33 -12.25 -34.54
C SER A 560 -6.98 -12.44 -33.87
N THR A 561 -6.58 -11.52 -32.97
CA THR A 561 -5.16 -11.37 -32.61
C THR A 561 -4.97 -11.36 -31.09
N LEU A 562 -4.24 -12.36 -30.59
CA LEU A 562 -3.63 -12.35 -29.25
C LEU A 562 -2.20 -11.79 -29.35
N LEU A 563 -1.79 -11.01 -28.36
CA LEU A 563 -0.46 -10.40 -28.32
C LEU A 563 0.54 -11.29 -27.57
N ASP A 564 1.74 -11.42 -28.14
CA ASP A 564 2.86 -12.13 -27.53
C ASP A 564 3.35 -11.38 -26.27
N SER A 565 3.00 -11.91 -25.09
CA SER A 565 3.65 -11.66 -23.79
C SER A 565 3.86 -10.20 -23.38
N THR A 566 2.80 -9.40 -23.40
CA THR A 566 2.66 -8.22 -22.53
C THR A 566 1.50 -8.46 -21.58
N ALA A 567 1.69 -9.33 -20.60
CA ALA A 567 0.64 -9.51 -19.59
C ALA A 567 0.60 -8.25 -18.73
N MET A 568 -0.32 -7.34 -19.05
CA MET A 568 -0.50 -6.13 -18.25
C MET A 568 -0.91 -6.51 -16.84
N VAL A 569 -0.37 -5.77 -15.87
CA VAL A 569 -0.88 -5.79 -14.52
C VAL A 569 -2.20 -5.02 -14.55
N MET A 570 -3.30 -5.75 -14.45
CA MET A 570 -4.65 -5.20 -14.44
C MET A 570 -5.49 -5.92 -13.40
N THR A 571 -6.58 -5.27 -12.98
CA THR A 571 -7.58 -5.97 -12.19
C THR A 571 -8.30 -7.00 -13.07
N PRO A 572 -8.36 -8.29 -12.66
CA PRO A 572 -9.12 -9.31 -13.36
C PRO A 572 -10.62 -9.18 -13.14
N ILE A 573 -11.03 -8.23 -12.29
CA ILE A 573 -12.42 -8.03 -11.89
C ILE A 573 -13.16 -7.35 -13.04
N ASP A 574 -14.16 -8.05 -13.56
CA ASP A 574 -15.15 -7.41 -14.39
C ASP A 574 -16.14 -6.64 -13.51
N ILE A 575 -15.98 -5.32 -13.42
CA ILE A 575 -16.85 -4.47 -12.60
C ILE A 575 -18.32 -4.49 -13.01
N LEU A 576 -18.63 -4.86 -14.26
CA LEU A 576 -20.01 -5.00 -14.70
C LEU A 576 -20.63 -6.33 -14.28
N ASN A 577 -19.80 -7.35 -14.09
CA ASN A 577 -20.23 -8.71 -13.76
C ASN A 577 -19.13 -9.46 -12.96
N PRO A 578 -18.89 -9.06 -11.70
CA PRO A 578 -17.78 -9.59 -10.93
C PRO A 578 -18.00 -11.07 -10.56
N ASN A 579 -16.99 -11.90 -10.81
CA ASN A 579 -17.03 -13.33 -10.50
C ASN A 579 -16.36 -13.64 -9.14
N PHE A 580 -17.17 -13.69 -8.08
CA PHE A 580 -16.74 -13.92 -6.70
C PHE A 580 -16.32 -15.36 -6.38
N GLU A 581 -16.56 -16.32 -7.27
CA GLU A 581 -16.05 -17.69 -7.08
C GLU A 581 -14.59 -17.82 -7.53
N ARG A 582 -14.15 -16.94 -8.44
CA ARG A 582 -12.77 -16.88 -8.94
C ARG A 582 -11.92 -15.81 -8.28
N SER A 583 -12.54 -14.79 -7.69
CA SER A 583 -11.84 -13.82 -6.86
C SER A 583 -11.91 -14.25 -5.39
N THR A 584 -10.90 -13.88 -4.61
CA THR A 584 -10.98 -13.97 -3.13
C THR A 584 -11.67 -12.73 -2.54
N LEU A 585 -12.09 -11.78 -3.38
CA LEU A 585 -13.08 -10.75 -3.01
C LEU A 585 -14.40 -11.45 -2.78
N THR A 586 -14.94 -11.31 -1.58
CA THR A 586 -16.35 -11.56 -1.37
C THR A 586 -17.09 -10.23 -1.59
N PRO A 587 -18.43 -10.26 -1.75
CA PRO A 587 -19.24 -9.05 -1.62
C PRO A 587 -18.86 -8.21 -0.41
N GLU A 588 -18.55 -8.85 0.72
CA GLU A 588 -18.12 -8.19 1.94
C GLU A 588 -16.77 -7.47 1.79
N HIS A 589 -15.81 -7.97 0.99
CA HIS A 589 -14.53 -7.26 0.75
C HIS A 589 -14.69 -5.99 -0.09
N LEU A 590 -15.52 -6.00 -1.14
CA LEU A 590 -15.83 -4.78 -1.90
C LEU A 590 -16.59 -3.76 -1.05
N LEU A 591 -17.36 -4.24 -0.08
CA LEU A 591 -18.08 -3.42 0.89
C LEU A 591 -17.17 -2.98 2.05
N SER A 592 -16.16 -3.76 2.44
CA SER A 592 -15.22 -3.45 3.54
C SER A 592 -14.12 -2.49 3.13
N MET A 593 -13.79 -2.43 1.83
CA MET A 593 -13.14 -1.26 1.22
C MET A 593 -13.92 0.06 1.43
N ALA A 594 -15.10 -0.02 2.03
CA ALA A 594 -15.88 1.14 2.45
C ALA A 594 -16.43 0.99 3.90
N ASN A 595 -16.00 -0.03 4.64
CA ASN A 595 -16.36 -0.33 6.02
C ASN A 595 -15.26 -1.17 6.67
N GLU A 596 -14.39 -0.59 7.48
CA GLU A 596 -13.81 -1.33 8.62
C GLU A 596 -13.78 -0.46 9.88
N ASP A 597 -14.59 -0.86 10.87
CA ASP A 597 -14.35 -0.60 12.28
C ASP A 597 -13.23 -1.53 12.76
N VAL A 598 -12.14 -0.96 13.28
CA VAL A 598 -11.56 -1.16 14.64
C VAL A 598 -10.31 -0.29 14.80
#